data_AF-A0A9X1P5F4-F1
#
_entry.id   AF-A0A9X1P5F4-F1
#
_cell.length_a   1.000
_cell.length_b   1.000
_cell.length_c   1.000
_cell.angle_alpha   90.00
_cell.angle_beta   90.00
_cell.angle_gamma   90.00
#
_symmetry.space_group_name_H-M   'P 1'
#
loop_
_entity.id
_entity.type
_entity.pdbx_description
1 polymer ?
#
loop_
_entity_poly.entity_id
_entity_poly.type
_entity_poly.pdbx_seq_one_letter_code
_entity_poly.pdbx_strand_id
1 'polypeptide(L)'
;MAEIQSDKNTDTLEISFFEVLGFFKKYLLVLIAAAVLSAIIGVAFSFLLAKRYTAQTILLPELGSSRNSSFFSMALGGGSDPSGKLVPELYPNILSTIPFGQYLLKIPVVDENNVSYPSLESYMNRDSSQSFLSSLMSFGRTPKEDTKAKSPNPNIKILAFTSKQERMVNAAKNLVQATVGTTDGIITIESEMTDPVVAAMVVDASEKYLIEYVSDYTISKTTQQVDFLQKRVQEARKRQQSAEYALQAYRDTHRNTFLNVARIEEQRLQAEYVLSQAIYSDLSTKMEQFKIREKEEKPVFKVLEPVRVPLAKSSPKRLFIGIIFSVLGLFATLTYIIFFKEKLHKQLV
;
A
#
# COMPACT_ATOMS: atom_id res chain seq x y z
N MET A 1 -13.19 63.71 -55.85
CA MET A 1 -13.22 64.86 -54.91
C MET A 1 -14.17 64.52 -53.78
N ALA A 2 -13.77 64.90 -52.57
CA ALA A 2 -14.41 64.70 -51.26
C ALA A 2 -14.23 63.31 -50.63
N GLU A 3 -13.12 63.18 -49.88
CA GLU A 3 -12.93 62.27 -48.76
C GLU A 3 -14.06 62.42 -47.73
N ILE A 4 -14.55 61.30 -47.21
CA ILE A 4 -15.06 61.23 -45.84
C ILE A 4 -14.53 59.92 -45.24
N GLN A 5 -13.43 60.04 -44.48
CA GLN A 5 -13.10 59.12 -43.40
C GLN A 5 -14.23 59.18 -42.36
N SER A 6 -14.81 58.04 -42.03
CA SER A 6 -15.47 57.87 -40.74
C SER A 6 -14.84 56.67 -40.06
N ASP A 7 -13.93 57.03 -39.17
CA ASP A 7 -13.26 56.22 -38.17
C ASP A 7 -14.27 55.29 -37.46
N LYS A 8 -14.17 53.98 -37.71
CA LYS A 8 -14.78 52.98 -36.84
C LYS A 8 -13.81 52.78 -35.69
N ASN A 9 -13.92 53.65 -34.69
CA ASN A 9 -13.26 53.45 -33.42
C ASN A 9 -13.79 52.13 -32.83
N THR A 10 -12.94 51.12 -32.83
CA THR A 10 -13.15 49.90 -32.09
C THR A 10 -13.09 50.27 -30.62
N ASP A 11 -14.25 50.36 -29.97
CA ASP A 11 -14.36 50.38 -28.51
C ASP A 11 -13.90 49.01 -27.98
N THR A 12 -12.60 48.78 -28.01
CA THR A 12 -11.96 47.77 -27.19
C THR A 12 -12.11 48.25 -25.75
N LEU A 13 -12.90 47.52 -24.97
CA LEU A 13 -13.06 47.67 -23.52
C LEU A 13 -11.69 47.58 -22.83
N GLU A 14 -10.92 48.66 -22.84
CA GLU A 14 -9.76 48.82 -21.97
C GLU A 14 -10.29 49.06 -20.55
N ILE A 15 -10.55 47.95 -19.84
CA ILE A 15 -10.87 47.99 -18.42
C ILE A 15 -9.65 48.57 -17.70
N SER A 16 -9.71 49.84 -17.35
CA SER A 16 -8.61 50.53 -16.70
C SER A 16 -8.42 49.98 -15.27
N PHE A 17 -7.19 49.63 -14.90
CA PHE A 17 -6.83 49.06 -13.58
C PHE A 17 -7.33 49.93 -12.40
N PHE A 18 -7.44 51.24 -12.63
CA PHE A 18 -7.87 52.23 -11.64
C PHE A 18 -9.38 52.21 -11.39
N GLU A 19 -10.21 51.92 -12.41
CA GLU A 19 -11.66 51.72 -12.25
C GLU A 19 -11.99 50.44 -11.48
N VAL A 20 -11.22 49.37 -11.72
CA VAL A 20 -11.32 48.13 -10.94
C VAL A 20 -11.00 48.40 -9.47
N LEU A 21 -9.99 49.23 -9.18
CA LEU A 21 -9.60 49.58 -7.82
C LEU A 21 -10.64 50.44 -7.09
N GLY A 22 -11.26 51.39 -7.80
CA GLY A 22 -12.38 52.20 -7.30
C GLY A 22 -13.64 51.36 -7.02
N PHE A 23 -13.91 50.39 -7.88
CA PHE A 23 -14.99 49.42 -7.71
C PHE A 23 -14.80 48.53 -6.48
N PHE A 24 -13.57 48.03 -6.26
CA PHE A 24 -13.23 47.27 -5.05
C PHE A 24 -13.48 48.08 -3.78
N LYS A 25 -13.09 49.36 -3.72
CA LYS A 25 -13.34 50.21 -2.54
C LYS A 25 -14.82 50.44 -2.26
N LYS A 26 -15.65 50.62 -3.29
CA LYS A 26 -17.09 50.88 -3.15
C LYS A 26 -17.87 49.64 -2.67
N TYR A 27 -17.48 48.46 -3.13
CA TYR A 27 -18.15 47.19 -2.77
C TYR A 27 -17.38 46.37 -1.74
N LEU A 28 -16.28 46.88 -1.19
CA LEU A 28 -15.42 46.20 -0.21
C LEU A 28 -16.22 45.71 1.00
N LEU A 29 -17.13 46.54 1.51
CA LEU A 29 -17.94 46.22 2.69
C LEU A 29 -18.94 45.10 2.40
N VAL A 30 -19.55 45.10 1.20
CA VAL A 30 -20.47 44.04 0.76
C VAL A 30 -19.72 42.73 0.53
N LEU A 31 -18.52 42.78 -0.07
CA LEU A 31 -17.65 41.62 -0.28
C LEU A 31 -17.19 41.01 1.06
N ILE A 32 -16.77 41.85 2.02
CA ILE A 32 -16.38 41.40 3.36
C ILE A 32 -17.58 40.80 4.10
N ALA A 33 -18.74 41.46 4.09
CA ALA A 33 -19.93 40.94 4.75
C ALA A 33 -20.38 39.59 4.18
N ALA A 34 -20.36 39.44 2.86
CA ALA A 34 -20.72 38.18 2.21
C ALA A 34 -19.68 37.07 2.42
N ALA A 35 -18.38 37.42 2.48
CA ALA A 35 -17.32 36.50 2.86
C ALA A 35 -17.51 35.97 4.29
N VAL A 36 -17.87 36.84 5.24
CA VAL A 36 -18.12 36.46 6.63
C VAL A 36 -19.39 35.59 6.74
N LEU A 37 -20.48 35.96 6.06
CA LEU A 37 -21.72 35.16 6.04
C LEU A 37 -21.49 33.76 5.44
N SER A 38 -20.79 33.67 4.30
CA SER A 38 -20.45 32.39 3.69
C SER A 38 -19.49 31.56 4.54
N ALA A 39 -18.53 32.19 5.24
CA ALA A 39 -17.68 31.52 6.21
C ALA A 39 -18.48 30.93 7.39
N ILE A 40 -19.44 31.67 7.94
CA ILE A 40 -20.33 31.19 9.03
C ILE A 40 -21.16 30.01 8.54
N ILE A 41 -21.73 30.09 7.33
CA ILE A 41 -22.48 28.98 6.71
C ILE A 41 -21.57 27.76 6.49
N GLY A 42 -20.34 27.97 6.02
CA GLY A 42 -19.36 26.89 5.83
C GLY A 42 -18.95 26.20 7.14
N VAL A 43 -18.76 26.98 8.21
CA VAL A 43 -18.49 26.43 9.54
C VAL A 43 -19.70 25.67 10.08
N ALA A 44 -20.92 26.21 9.91
CA ALA A 44 -22.16 25.52 10.28
C ALA A 44 -22.33 24.21 9.51
N PHE A 45 -22.10 24.23 8.19
CA PHE A 45 -22.10 23.02 7.34
C PHE A 45 -21.05 22.00 7.79
N SER A 46 -19.89 22.47 8.28
CA SER A 46 -18.87 21.59 8.83
C SER A 46 -19.29 20.83 10.09
N PHE A 47 -20.34 21.26 10.82
CA PHE A 47 -20.91 20.48 11.92
C PHE A 47 -21.78 19.31 11.45
N LEU A 48 -22.26 19.34 10.20
CA LEU A 48 -23.03 18.24 9.60
C LEU A 48 -22.11 17.11 9.10
N LEU A 49 -20.83 17.39 8.85
CA LEU A 49 -19.85 16.37 8.49
C LEU A 49 -19.48 15.52 9.71
N ALA A 50 -19.49 14.20 9.53
CA ALA A 50 -19.09 13.26 10.57
C ALA A 50 -17.63 13.55 10.99
N LYS A 51 -17.39 13.52 12.31
CA LYS A 51 -16.03 13.57 12.86
C LYS A 51 -15.30 12.31 12.42
N ARG A 52 -14.01 12.45 12.10
CA ARG A 52 -13.14 11.32 11.80
C ARG A 52 -11.90 11.35 12.67
N TYR A 53 -11.42 10.17 13.01
CA TYR A 53 -10.27 9.92 13.85
C TYR A 53 -9.29 9.06 13.08
N THR A 54 -8.00 9.39 13.18
CA THR A 54 -6.92 8.65 12.53
C THR A 54 -6.13 7.91 13.60
N ALA A 55 -6.10 6.58 13.51
CA ALA A 55 -5.17 5.76 14.27
C ALA A 55 -3.93 5.49 13.42
N GLN A 56 -2.77 5.37 14.06
CA GLN A 56 -1.50 5.07 13.39
C GLN A 56 -0.66 4.08 14.19
N THR A 57 0.17 3.31 13.50
CA THR A 57 1.26 2.49 14.06
C THR A 57 2.51 2.68 13.22
N ILE A 58 3.66 2.64 13.88
CA ILE A 58 4.97 2.80 13.24
C ILE A 58 5.78 1.54 13.47
N LEU A 59 6.06 0.84 12.37
CA LEU A 59 6.82 -0.41 12.35
C LEU A 59 8.20 -0.17 11.78
N LEU A 60 9.21 -0.68 12.48
CA LEU A 60 10.56 -0.77 11.96
C LEU A 60 10.83 -2.21 11.52
N PRO A 61 11.04 -2.47 10.23
CA PRO A 61 11.51 -3.78 9.81
C PRO A 61 12.92 -3.99 10.37
N GLU A 62 13.17 -5.14 11.01
CA GLU A 62 14.55 -5.53 11.31
C GLU A 62 15.28 -5.84 9.99
N LEU A 63 15.92 -4.81 9.43
CA LEU A 63 16.94 -5.03 8.42
C LEU A 63 18.06 -5.79 9.12
N GLY A 64 18.20 -7.08 8.76
CA GLY A 64 19.33 -7.90 9.20
C GLY A 64 20.62 -7.11 9.07
N SER A 65 21.39 -7.07 10.15
CA SER A 65 22.60 -6.29 10.37
C SER A 65 23.59 -6.36 9.19
N SER A 66 23.38 -5.52 8.19
CA SER A 66 24.35 -5.19 7.13
C SER A 66 23.93 -3.85 6.55
N ARG A 67 24.22 -2.78 7.29
CA ARG A 67 23.87 -1.40 6.94
C ARG A 67 24.71 -0.85 5.77
N ASN A 68 25.20 -1.71 4.88
CA ASN A 68 26.18 -1.35 3.84
C ASN A 68 26.03 -2.13 2.52
N SER A 69 24.81 -2.52 2.10
CA SER A 69 24.69 -3.39 0.91
C SER A 69 23.32 -3.44 0.21
N SER A 70 22.73 -2.30 -0.21
CA SER A 70 21.40 -2.34 -0.88
C SER A 70 21.35 -1.84 -2.33
N PHE A 71 22.46 -1.54 -2.99
CA PHE A 71 22.43 -1.32 -4.45
C PHE A 71 23.76 -1.65 -5.14
N PHE A 72 24.88 -1.32 -4.49
CA PHE A 72 26.22 -1.52 -5.04
C PHE A 72 26.66 -3.00 -5.10
N SER A 73 26.22 -3.84 -4.16
CA SER A 73 26.54 -5.29 -4.13
C SER A 73 25.82 -6.11 -5.20
N MET A 74 24.62 -5.67 -5.62
CA MET A 74 23.83 -6.34 -6.67
C MET A 74 24.43 -6.10 -8.07
N ALA A 75 24.98 -4.91 -8.31
CA ALA A 75 25.62 -4.54 -9.58
C ALA A 75 27.04 -5.11 -9.73
N LEU A 76 27.68 -5.51 -8.62
CA LEU A 76 29.08 -5.96 -8.58
C LEU A 76 29.21 -7.49 -8.47
N GLY A 77 28.11 -8.24 -8.52
CA GLY A 77 28.14 -9.71 -8.50
C GLY A 77 28.75 -10.31 -7.23
N GLY A 78 28.81 -9.55 -6.13
CA GLY A 78 29.50 -9.92 -4.91
C GLY A 78 28.69 -9.58 -3.67
N GLY A 79 28.12 -10.60 -3.02
CA GLY A 79 27.48 -10.46 -1.71
C GLY A 79 26.31 -11.41 -1.53
N SER A 80 26.64 -12.61 -1.08
CA SER A 80 25.79 -13.74 -0.72
C SER A 80 24.70 -13.43 0.32
N ASP A 81 23.59 -12.81 -0.08
CA ASP A 81 22.33 -12.98 0.65
C ASP A 81 21.30 -13.69 -0.24
N PRO A 82 21.24 -15.04 -0.23
CA PRO A 82 20.26 -15.81 -0.97
C PRO A 82 18.83 -15.63 -0.43
N SER A 83 18.67 -14.99 0.73
CA SER A 83 17.37 -14.53 1.20
C SER A 83 16.96 -13.34 0.35
N GLY A 84 16.20 -13.56 -0.72
CA GLY A 84 15.46 -12.46 -1.34
C GLY A 84 14.41 -11.96 -0.36
N LYS A 85 14.86 -11.16 0.61
CA LYS A 85 14.08 -10.45 1.60
C LYS A 85 13.12 -9.55 0.84
N LEU A 86 11.87 -9.51 1.28
CA LEU A 86 10.90 -8.59 0.71
C LEU A 86 11.43 -7.17 0.90
N VAL A 87 11.51 -6.41 -0.19
CA VAL A 87 11.90 -5.01 -0.14
C VAL A 87 10.80 -4.29 0.66
N PRO A 88 11.15 -3.46 1.67
CA PRO A 88 10.16 -2.75 2.47
C PRO A 88 9.14 -1.95 1.65
N GLU A 89 9.52 -1.49 0.47
CA GLU A 89 8.66 -0.81 -0.52
C GLU A 89 7.46 -1.65 -0.99
N LEU A 90 7.50 -2.98 -0.86
CA LEU A 90 6.39 -3.85 -1.24
C LEU A 90 5.34 -4.00 -0.13
N TYR A 91 5.65 -3.63 1.11
CA TYR A 91 4.73 -3.81 2.23
C TYR A 91 3.42 -3.01 2.08
N PRO A 92 3.41 -1.75 1.61
CA PRO A 92 2.18 -1.05 1.28
C PRO A 92 1.33 -1.76 0.22
N ASN A 93 1.96 -2.44 -0.72
CA ASN A 93 1.25 -3.17 -1.77
C ASN A 93 0.55 -4.43 -1.21
N ILE A 94 1.13 -5.06 -0.19
CA ILE A 94 0.50 -6.20 0.51
C ILE A 94 -0.79 -5.73 1.19
N LEU A 95 -0.76 -4.56 1.84
CA LEU A 95 -1.91 -3.93 2.49
C LEU A 95 -2.92 -3.30 1.51
N SER A 96 -2.63 -3.26 0.21
CA SER A 96 -3.59 -2.82 -0.83
C SER A 96 -4.17 -3.97 -1.66
N THR A 97 -3.83 -5.22 -1.32
CA THR A 97 -4.28 -6.40 -2.06
C THR A 97 -5.70 -6.85 -1.65
N ILE A 98 -6.43 -7.52 -2.55
CA ILE A 98 -7.78 -8.07 -2.33
C ILE A 98 -7.86 -9.01 -1.10
N PRO A 99 -6.93 -9.98 -0.88
CA PRO A 99 -6.99 -10.88 0.27
C PRO A 99 -6.95 -10.15 1.61
N PHE A 100 -6.20 -9.06 1.68
CA PHE A 100 -6.16 -8.20 2.86
C PHE A 100 -7.51 -7.53 3.13
N GLY A 101 -8.15 -6.97 2.09
CA GLY A 101 -9.50 -6.41 2.25
C GLY A 101 -10.52 -7.45 2.71
N GLN A 102 -10.42 -8.71 2.25
CA GLN A 102 -11.26 -9.81 2.75
C GLN A 102 -10.95 -10.18 4.20
N TYR A 103 -9.68 -10.14 4.60
CA TYR A 103 -9.25 -10.38 5.97
C TYR A 103 -9.85 -9.30 6.89
N LEU A 104 -9.68 -8.02 6.55
CA LEU A 104 -10.25 -6.91 7.30
C LEU A 104 -11.76 -7.00 7.46
N LEU A 105 -12.51 -7.35 6.40
CA LEU A 105 -13.96 -7.45 6.49
C LEU A 105 -14.45 -8.49 7.51
N LYS A 106 -13.63 -9.51 7.82
CA LYS A 106 -13.97 -10.61 8.72
C LYS A 106 -13.58 -10.37 10.17
N ILE A 107 -12.81 -9.33 10.47
CA ILE A 107 -12.36 -9.09 11.84
C ILE A 107 -13.54 -8.64 12.71
N PRO A 108 -13.67 -9.15 13.95
CA PRO A 108 -14.63 -8.61 14.90
C PRO A 108 -14.16 -7.22 15.36
N VAL A 109 -15.11 -6.29 15.52
CA VAL A 109 -14.81 -4.92 15.95
C VAL A 109 -15.71 -4.51 17.10
N VAL A 110 -15.20 -3.64 17.97
CA VAL A 110 -15.95 -3.04 19.08
C VAL A 110 -15.88 -1.53 18.94
N ASP A 111 -17.04 -0.91 19.09
CA ASP A 111 -17.24 0.55 19.03
C ASP A 111 -16.94 1.19 20.40
N GLU A 112 -16.67 2.50 20.44
CA GLU A 112 -16.48 3.30 21.65
C GLU A 112 -17.59 3.08 22.70
N ASN A 113 -18.82 2.82 22.24
CA ASN A 113 -19.98 2.54 23.08
C ASN A 113 -20.03 1.10 23.62
N ASN A 114 -18.96 0.32 23.44
CA ASN A 114 -18.83 -1.07 23.85
C ASN A 114 -19.83 -2.03 23.14
N VAL A 115 -20.26 -1.65 21.94
CA VAL A 115 -21.10 -2.50 21.08
C VAL A 115 -20.18 -3.36 20.22
N SER A 116 -20.25 -4.68 20.42
CA SER A 116 -19.48 -5.64 19.63
C SER A 116 -20.20 -5.98 18.33
N TYR A 117 -19.47 -5.95 17.23
CA TYR A 117 -19.90 -6.42 15.93
C TYR A 117 -19.15 -7.70 15.57
N PRO A 118 -19.84 -8.70 14.98
CA PRO A 118 -19.21 -9.95 14.58
C PRO A 118 -18.21 -9.77 13.43
N SER A 119 -18.34 -8.70 12.64
CA SER A 119 -17.47 -8.41 11.51
C SER A 119 -17.42 -6.89 11.21
N LEU A 120 -16.29 -6.41 10.68
CA LEU A 120 -16.15 -5.05 10.17
C LEU A 120 -17.16 -4.75 9.07
N GLU A 121 -17.50 -5.75 8.24
CA GLU A 121 -18.57 -5.62 7.24
C GLU A 121 -19.91 -5.20 7.87
N SER A 122 -20.26 -5.79 9.02
CA SER A 122 -21.50 -5.46 9.73
C SER A 122 -21.49 -4.04 10.27
N TYR A 123 -20.34 -3.56 10.76
CA TYR A 123 -20.16 -2.19 11.22
C TYR A 123 -20.26 -1.18 10.05
N MET A 124 -19.55 -1.44 8.95
CA MET A 124 -19.54 -0.56 7.77
C MET A 124 -20.93 -0.41 7.12
N ASN A 125 -21.72 -1.49 7.08
CA ASN A 125 -23.08 -1.43 6.54
C ASN A 125 -24.02 -0.55 7.38
N ARG A 126 -23.82 -0.51 8.70
CA ARG A 126 -24.57 0.39 9.60
C ARG A 126 -24.14 1.84 9.40
N ASP A 127 -22.84 2.13 9.43
CA ASP A 127 -22.33 3.51 9.31
C ASP A 127 -22.61 4.13 7.93
N SER A 128 -22.53 3.34 6.86
CA SER A 128 -22.86 3.79 5.49
C SER A 128 -24.31 4.27 5.36
N SER A 129 -25.24 3.65 6.10
CA SER A 129 -26.66 4.03 6.12
C SER A 129 -26.93 5.35 6.86
N GLN A 130 -26.02 5.78 7.75
CA GLN A 130 -26.17 6.99 8.56
C GLN A 130 -25.53 8.24 7.94
N SER A 131 -24.77 8.10 6.85
CA SER A 131 -24.23 9.25 6.13
C SER A 131 -25.34 10.01 5.40
N PHE A 132 -25.93 11.02 6.05
CA PHE A 132 -26.95 11.92 5.50
C PHE A 132 -26.63 12.45 4.07
N LEU A 133 -25.35 12.60 3.73
CA LEU A 133 -24.88 13.00 2.39
C LEU A 133 -25.10 11.93 1.30
N SER A 134 -25.08 10.64 1.63
CA SER A 134 -25.36 9.57 0.63
C SER A 134 -26.83 9.59 0.20
N SER A 135 -27.74 9.92 1.14
CA SER A 135 -29.17 10.07 0.88
C SER A 135 -29.51 11.35 0.09
N LEU A 136 -28.70 12.41 0.24
CA LEU A 136 -28.86 13.65 -0.53
C LEU A 136 -28.29 13.51 -1.95
N MET A 137 -27.17 12.81 -2.10
CA MET A 137 -26.54 12.56 -3.40
C MET A 137 -27.22 11.41 -4.20
N SER A 138 -28.11 10.64 -3.56
CA SER A 138 -28.95 9.64 -4.21
C SER A 138 -30.25 10.19 -4.79
N PHE A 139 -30.54 11.50 -4.68
CA PHE A 139 -31.73 12.17 -5.23
C PHE A 139 -31.71 12.29 -6.78
N GLY A 140 -31.32 11.22 -7.46
CA GLY A 140 -31.19 11.16 -8.93
C GLY A 140 -30.42 9.95 -9.48
N ARG A 141 -29.97 9.01 -8.63
CA ARG A 141 -29.29 7.78 -9.08
C ARG A 141 -30.12 6.56 -8.75
N THR A 142 -30.59 5.87 -9.79
CA THR A 142 -31.23 4.55 -9.65
C THR A 142 -30.22 3.55 -9.06
N PRO A 143 -30.65 2.64 -8.15
CA PRO A 143 -29.77 1.62 -7.62
C PRO A 143 -29.38 0.68 -8.77
N LYS A 144 -28.08 0.63 -9.10
CA LYS A 144 -27.55 -0.38 -10.04
C LYS A 144 -27.74 -1.75 -9.43
N GLU A 145 -28.56 -2.55 -10.08
CA GLU A 145 -28.85 -3.96 -9.80
C GLU A 145 -27.54 -4.77 -9.66
N ASP A 146 -27.50 -5.67 -8.68
CA ASP A 146 -26.34 -6.49 -8.34
C ASP A 146 -26.03 -7.50 -9.47
N THR A 147 -25.25 -7.08 -10.46
CA THR A 147 -24.70 -8.01 -11.45
C THR A 147 -23.64 -8.89 -10.78
N LYS A 148 -23.94 -10.19 -10.63
CA LYS A 148 -22.92 -11.19 -10.32
C LYS A 148 -22.07 -11.39 -11.57
N ALA A 149 -20.75 -11.20 -11.48
CA ALA A 149 -19.84 -11.64 -12.53
C ALA A 149 -19.99 -13.17 -12.67
N LYS A 150 -20.54 -13.63 -13.79
CA LYS A 150 -20.77 -15.06 -14.04
C LYS A 150 -19.43 -15.68 -14.42
N SER A 151 -18.85 -16.50 -13.53
CA SER A 151 -17.70 -17.33 -13.90
C SER A 151 -18.10 -18.22 -15.08
N PRO A 152 -17.35 -18.22 -16.20
CA PRO A 152 -17.70 -19.02 -17.38
C PRO A 152 -17.72 -20.53 -17.10
N ASN A 153 -17.16 -21.01 -15.98
CA ASN A 153 -17.02 -22.43 -15.70
C ASN A 153 -16.98 -22.73 -14.18
N PRO A 154 -17.82 -23.65 -13.66
CA PRO A 154 -17.84 -24.03 -12.24
C PRO A 154 -16.58 -24.78 -11.76
N ASN A 155 -15.73 -25.26 -12.68
CA ASN A 155 -14.48 -25.96 -12.35
C ASN A 155 -13.23 -25.06 -12.30
N ILE A 156 -13.37 -23.74 -12.47
CA ILE A 156 -12.23 -22.82 -12.43
C ILE A 156 -12.24 -22.07 -11.09
N LYS A 157 -11.23 -22.31 -10.24
CA LYS A 157 -10.97 -21.53 -9.00
C LYS A 157 -10.43 -20.14 -9.34
N ILE A 158 -11.22 -19.32 -10.03
CA ILE A 158 -10.98 -17.87 -10.13
C ILE A 158 -11.82 -17.19 -9.05
N LEU A 159 -11.23 -16.22 -8.36
CA LEU A 159 -11.95 -15.37 -7.42
C LEU A 159 -13.00 -14.55 -8.19
N ALA A 160 -14.26 -14.97 -8.10
CA ALA A 160 -15.40 -14.24 -8.67
C ALA A 160 -16.18 -13.58 -7.54
N PHE A 161 -16.14 -12.25 -7.50
CA PHE A 161 -16.92 -11.46 -6.55
C PHE A 161 -18.26 -11.06 -7.14
N THR A 162 -19.26 -10.89 -6.26
CA THR A 162 -20.44 -10.10 -6.61
C THR A 162 -20.10 -8.61 -6.63
N SER A 163 -20.80 -7.80 -7.43
CA SER A 163 -20.58 -6.35 -7.47
C SER A 163 -20.63 -5.69 -6.07
N LYS A 164 -21.48 -6.20 -5.16
CA LYS A 164 -21.55 -5.77 -3.76
C LYS A 164 -20.29 -6.13 -2.97
N GLN A 165 -19.83 -7.38 -3.07
CA GLN A 165 -18.62 -7.84 -2.36
C GLN A 165 -17.37 -7.10 -2.82
N GLU A 166 -17.23 -6.87 -4.13
CA GLU A 166 -16.09 -6.12 -4.68
C GLU A 166 -16.06 -4.69 -4.15
N ARG A 167 -17.21 -4.02 -4.06
CA ARG A 167 -17.32 -2.69 -3.45
C ARG A 167 -16.91 -2.70 -1.98
N MET A 168 -17.34 -3.70 -1.20
CA MET A 168 -16.97 -3.80 0.22
C MET A 168 -15.48 -4.06 0.42
N VAL A 169 -14.88 -4.96 -0.36
CA VAL A 169 -13.44 -5.26 -0.29
C VAL A 169 -12.63 -4.04 -0.70
N ASN A 170 -13.04 -3.33 -1.76
CA ASN A 170 -12.38 -2.10 -2.19
C ASN A 170 -12.56 -0.96 -1.18
N ALA A 171 -13.70 -0.88 -0.50
CA ALA A 171 -13.89 0.06 0.59
C ALA A 171 -12.94 -0.28 1.75
N ALA A 172 -12.90 -1.54 2.18
CA ALA A 172 -12.07 -2.00 3.29
C ALA A 172 -10.57 -1.76 3.07
N LYS A 173 -10.03 -2.10 1.89
CA LYS A 173 -8.60 -1.86 1.59
C LYS A 173 -8.26 -0.37 1.57
N ASN A 174 -9.19 0.49 1.17
CA ASN A 174 -8.98 1.94 1.10
C ASN A 174 -9.10 2.63 2.48
N LEU A 175 -9.58 1.91 3.51
CA LEU A 175 -9.60 2.42 4.89
C LEU A 175 -8.20 2.46 5.50
N VAL A 176 -7.26 1.71 4.94
CA VAL A 176 -5.89 1.58 5.45
C VAL A 176 -4.94 2.19 4.44
N GLN A 177 -4.15 3.15 4.90
CA GLN A 177 -3.08 3.77 4.14
C GLN A 177 -1.76 3.36 4.75
N ALA A 178 -0.89 2.77 3.95
CA ALA A 178 0.45 2.39 4.37
C ALA A 178 1.48 3.19 3.56
N THR A 179 2.45 3.78 4.24
CA THR A 179 3.54 4.55 3.62
C THR A 179 4.87 4.04 4.13
N VAL A 180 5.89 4.03 3.26
CA VAL A 180 7.26 3.65 3.63
C VAL A 180 8.17 4.86 3.46
N GLY A 181 8.91 5.20 4.50
CA GLY A 181 9.93 6.25 4.45
C GLY A 181 11.13 5.80 3.61
N THR A 182 11.46 6.54 2.56
CA THR A 182 12.56 6.21 1.62
C THR A 182 13.94 6.21 2.26
N THR A 183 14.12 6.94 3.36
CA THR A 183 15.43 7.09 4.03
C THR A 183 15.62 6.07 5.16
N ASP A 184 14.53 5.74 5.85
CA ASP A 184 14.60 5.02 7.13
C ASP A 184 14.00 3.61 7.05
N GLY A 185 13.29 3.29 5.96
CA GLY A 185 12.56 2.03 5.80
C GLY A 185 11.38 1.84 6.76
N ILE A 186 11.05 2.88 7.53
CA ILE A 186 9.96 2.89 8.50
C ILE A 186 8.63 2.78 7.76
N ILE A 187 7.77 1.89 8.26
CA ILE A 187 6.44 1.65 7.72
C ILE A 187 5.45 2.33 8.65
N THR A 188 4.67 3.27 8.12
CA THR A 188 3.57 3.91 8.84
C THR A 188 2.27 3.36 8.28
N ILE A 189 1.46 2.74 9.14
CA ILE A 189 0.12 2.26 8.79
C ILE A 189 -0.88 3.16 9.50
N GLU A 190 -1.80 3.73 8.73
CA GLU A 190 -2.82 4.66 9.21
C GLU A 190 -4.20 4.20 8.78
N SER A 191 -5.21 4.43 9.62
CA SER A 191 -6.61 4.24 9.25
C SER A 191 -7.47 5.38 9.77
N GLU A 192 -8.34 5.91 8.91
CA GLU A 192 -9.28 6.98 9.24
C GLU A 192 -10.71 6.43 9.34
N MET A 193 -11.33 6.51 10.53
CA MET A 193 -12.72 6.08 10.75
C MET A 193 -13.53 7.10 11.56
N THR A 194 -14.85 6.90 11.59
CA THR A 194 -15.81 7.66 12.40
C THR A 194 -15.66 7.37 13.90
N ASP A 195 -15.32 6.13 14.24
CA ASP A 195 -15.07 5.67 15.61
C ASP A 195 -13.55 5.52 15.86
N PRO A 196 -13.00 6.15 16.93
CA PRO A 196 -11.58 6.06 17.26
C PRO A 196 -11.12 4.66 17.67
N VAL A 197 -11.97 3.87 18.33
CA VAL A 197 -11.66 2.50 18.76
C VAL A 197 -11.60 1.56 17.57
N VAL A 198 -12.57 1.67 16.65
CA VAL A 198 -12.60 0.85 15.42
C VAL A 198 -11.40 1.20 14.53
N ALA A 199 -11.03 2.49 14.41
CA ALA A 199 -9.81 2.90 13.70
C ALA A 199 -8.56 2.18 14.27
N ALA A 200 -8.40 2.16 15.59
CA ALA A 200 -7.29 1.49 16.24
C ALA A 200 -7.32 -0.04 16.00
N MET A 201 -8.48 -0.68 16.12
CA MET A 201 -8.61 -2.12 15.86
C MET A 201 -8.25 -2.49 14.42
N VAL A 202 -8.62 -1.67 13.44
CA VAL A 202 -8.27 -1.90 12.03
C VAL A 202 -6.77 -1.75 11.81
N VAL A 203 -6.11 -0.77 12.44
CA VAL A 203 -4.65 -0.63 12.36
C VAL A 203 -3.95 -1.83 13.02
N ASP A 204 -4.40 -2.28 14.20
CA ASP A 204 -3.88 -3.47 14.89
C ASP A 204 -4.04 -4.75 14.05
N ALA A 205 -5.21 -4.95 13.44
CA ALA A 205 -5.43 -6.07 12.52
C ALA A 205 -4.53 -5.98 11.27
N SER A 206 -4.29 -4.78 10.77
CA SER A 206 -3.42 -4.54 9.60
C SER A 206 -1.96 -4.85 9.90
N GLU A 207 -1.49 -4.41 11.07
CA GLU A 207 -0.16 -4.74 11.58
C GLU A 207 0.02 -6.26 11.70
N LYS A 208 -0.91 -6.96 12.37
CA LYS A 208 -0.87 -8.43 12.53
C LYS A 208 -0.83 -9.14 11.18
N TYR A 209 -1.70 -8.76 10.25
CA TYR A 209 -1.73 -9.34 8.91
C TYR A 209 -0.40 -9.17 8.16
N LEU A 210 0.20 -7.97 8.23
CA LEU A 210 1.46 -7.70 7.55
C LEU A 210 2.60 -8.55 8.15
N ILE A 211 2.68 -8.63 9.48
CA ILE A 211 3.68 -9.43 10.19
C ILE A 211 3.54 -10.91 9.81
N GLU A 212 2.33 -11.44 9.87
CA GLU A 212 2.03 -12.84 9.54
C GLU A 212 2.36 -13.15 8.08
N TYR A 213 1.94 -12.30 7.14
CA TYR A 213 2.21 -12.51 5.71
C TYR A 213 3.71 -12.51 5.40
N VAL A 214 4.47 -11.56 5.96
CA VAL A 214 5.93 -11.46 5.73
C VAL A 214 6.65 -12.64 6.40
N SER A 215 6.20 -13.05 7.58
CA SER A 215 6.68 -14.24 8.28
C SER A 215 6.49 -15.50 7.44
N ASP A 216 5.27 -15.76 7.00
CA ASP A 216 4.95 -16.94 6.19
C ASP A 216 5.71 -16.97 4.87
N TYR A 217 5.85 -15.82 4.22
CA TYR A 217 6.62 -15.70 2.98
C TYR A 217 8.10 -16.07 3.20
N THR A 218 8.69 -15.57 4.28
CA THR A 218 10.11 -15.76 4.61
C THR A 218 10.38 -17.20 5.00
N ILE A 219 9.58 -17.74 5.93
CA ILE A 219 9.66 -19.13 6.39
C ILE A 219 9.49 -20.07 5.20
N SER A 220 8.43 -19.90 4.38
CA SER A 220 8.16 -20.76 3.23
C SER A 220 9.33 -20.79 2.24
N LYS A 221 9.94 -19.63 1.97
CA LYS A 221 11.11 -19.54 1.07
C LYS A 221 12.32 -20.28 1.63
N THR A 222 12.61 -20.12 2.90
CA THR A 222 13.76 -20.77 3.54
C THR A 222 13.55 -22.27 3.70
N THR A 223 12.35 -22.72 4.05
CA THR A 223 11.97 -24.14 4.07
C THR A 223 12.10 -24.77 2.68
N GLN A 224 11.63 -24.12 1.62
CA GLN A 224 11.81 -24.61 0.24
C GLN A 224 13.29 -24.76 -0.14
N GLN A 225 14.14 -23.82 0.31
CA GLN A 225 15.58 -23.86 0.06
C GLN A 225 16.26 -25.02 0.81
N VAL A 226 15.87 -25.27 2.06
CA VAL A 226 16.33 -26.43 2.85
C VAL A 226 15.90 -27.73 2.19
N ASP A 227 14.65 -27.85 1.76
CA ASP A 227 14.13 -29.02 1.06
C ASP A 227 14.88 -29.30 -0.25
N PHE A 228 15.17 -28.26 -1.03
CA PHE A 228 15.97 -28.39 -2.25
C PHE A 228 17.39 -28.87 -1.96
N LEU A 229 18.07 -28.25 -0.98
CA LEU A 229 19.43 -28.64 -0.60
C LEU A 229 19.48 -30.05 -0.03
N GLN A 230 18.48 -30.45 0.75
CA GLN A 230 18.36 -31.81 1.27
C GLN A 230 18.35 -32.85 0.15
N LYS A 231 17.57 -32.63 -0.91
CA LYS A 231 17.55 -33.51 -2.09
C LYS A 231 18.91 -33.55 -2.78
N ARG A 232 19.57 -32.40 -2.97
CA ARG A 232 20.90 -32.32 -3.59
C ARG A 232 22.00 -33.02 -2.77
N VAL A 233 21.96 -32.89 -1.44
CA VAL A 233 22.88 -33.59 -0.53
C VAL A 233 22.70 -35.10 -0.64
N GLN A 234 21.45 -35.58 -0.72
CA GLN A 234 21.17 -37.01 -0.91
C GLN A 234 21.67 -37.53 -2.26
N GLU A 235 21.47 -36.78 -3.35
CA GLU A 235 22.01 -37.11 -4.68
C GLU A 235 23.54 -37.14 -4.67
N ALA A 236 24.18 -36.11 -4.09
CA ALA A 236 25.63 -36.02 -3.99
C ALA A 236 26.22 -37.16 -3.15
N ARG A 237 25.57 -37.53 -2.04
CA ARG A 237 25.98 -38.67 -1.20
C ARG A 237 25.95 -39.97 -1.98
N LYS A 238 24.88 -40.23 -2.75
CA LYS A 238 24.79 -41.42 -3.61
C LYS A 238 25.89 -41.43 -4.67
N ARG A 239 26.17 -40.28 -5.31
CA ARG A 239 27.24 -40.15 -6.30
C ARG A 239 28.62 -40.41 -5.68
N GLN A 240 28.91 -39.83 -4.52
CA GLN A 240 30.14 -40.06 -3.78
C GLN A 240 30.31 -41.56 -3.46
N GLN A 241 29.27 -42.21 -2.92
CA GLN A 241 29.30 -43.65 -2.64
C GLN A 241 29.58 -44.47 -3.91
N SER A 242 28.94 -44.14 -5.04
CA SER A 242 29.20 -44.84 -6.30
C SER A 242 30.63 -44.68 -6.81
N ALA A 243 31.21 -43.48 -6.69
CA ALA A 243 32.60 -43.21 -7.06
C ALA A 243 33.59 -43.92 -6.13
N GLU A 244 33.27 -43.99 -4.83
CA GLU A 244 34.02 -44.75 -3.84
C GLU A 244 34.03 -46.24 -4.20
N TYR A 245 32.86 -46.84 -4.42
CA TYR A 245 32.76 -48.24 -4.81
C TYR A 245 33.50 -48.54 -6.12
N ALA A 246 33.41 -47.67 -7.13
CA ALA A 246 34.13 -47.83 -8.39
C ALA A 246 35.66 -47.82 -8.20
N LEU A 247 36.17 -46.89 -7.38
CA LEU A 247 37.58 -46.80 -7.04
C LEU A 247 38.07 -48.04 -6.28
N GLN A 248 37.32 -48.50 -5.26
CA GLN A 248 37.71 -49.67 -4.48
C GLN A 248 37.63 -50.95 -5.32
N ALA A 249 36.59 -51.13 -6.14
CA ALA A 249 36.47 -52.27 -7.04
C ALA A 249 37.63 -52.32 -8.07
N TYR A 250 38.06 -51.16 -8.57
CA TYR A 250 39.22 -51.07 -9.44
C TYR A 250 40.50 -51.50 -8.72
N ARG A 251 40.73 -51.00 -7.49
CA ARG A 251 41.89 -51.37 -6.66
C ARG A 251 41.92 -52.86 -6.31
N ASP A 252 40.76 -53.45 -6.01
CA ASP A 252 40.65 -54.87 -5.68
C ASP A 252 40.97 -55.78 -6.86
N THR A 253 40.57 -55.37 -8.07
CA THR A 253 40.84 -56.14 -9.30
C THR A 253 42.26 -55.96 -9.83
N HIS A 254 42.93 -54.83 -9.52
CA HIS A 254 44.21 -54.45 -10.12
C HIS A 254 45.38 -54.35 -9.11
N ARG A 255 45.33 -55.10 -7.99
CA ARG A 255 46.28 -55.03 -6.85
C ARG A 255 47.79 -55.04 -7.17
N ASN A 256 48.21 -55.58 -8.32
CA ASN A 256 49.63 -55.71 -8.72
C ASN A 256 49.90 -55.25 -10.17
N THR A 257 49.31 -54.14 -10.62
CA THR A 257 49.51 -53.66 -12.01
C THR A 257 50.68 -52.67 -12.16
N PHE A 258 51.58 -52.99 -13.09
CA PHE A 258 52.74 -52.15 -13.46
C PHE A 258 52.52 -51.31 -14.73
N LEU A 259 51.34 -51.41 -15.39
CA LEU A 259 51.04 -50.65 -16.59
C LEU A 259 50.70 -49.19 -16.25
N ASN A 260 51.34 -48.25 -16.95
CA ASN A 260 51.06 -46.81 -16.78
C ASN A 260 49.60 -46.45 -17.12
N VAL A 261 48.96 -47.14 -18.07
CA VAL A 261 47.56 -46.91 -18.42
C VAL A 261 46.60 -47.26 -17.27
N ALA A 262 46.89 -48.33 -16.52
CA ALA A 262 46.09 -48.71 -15.36
C ALA A 262 46.19 -47.66 -14.23
N ARG A 263 47.38 -47.09 -14.03
CA ARG A 263 47.59 -45.98 -13.07
C ARG A 263 46.81 -44.72 -13.44
N ILE A 264 46.71 -44.39 -14.73
CA ILE A 264 45.93 -43.23 -15.19
C ILE A 264 44.44 -43.42 -14.87
N GLU A 265 43.90 -44.62 -15.10
CA GLU A 265 42.50 -44.90 -14.80
C GLU A 265 42.22 -44.88 -13.28
N GLU A 266 43.12 -45.44 -12.46
CA GLU A 266 43.02 -45.32 -11.00
C GLU A 266 43.03 -43.84 -10.55
N GLN A 267 43.95 -43.04 -11.08
CA GLN A 267 44.03 -41.61 -10.77
C GLN A 267 42.75 -40.87 -11.17
N ARG A 268 42.15 -41.22 -12.31
CA ARG A 268 40.87 -40.66 -12.75
C ARG A 268 39.74 -41.01 -11.79
N LEU A 269 39.61 -42.27 -11.37
CA LEU A 269 38.61 -42.70 -10.38
C LEU A 269 38.84 -42.04 -9.01
N GLN A 270 40.10 -41.89 -8.60
CA GLN A 270 40.45 -41.17 -7.37
C GLN A 270 40.06 -39.70 -7.45
N ALA A 271 40.29 -39.03 -8.59
CA ALA A 271 39.88 -37.66 -8.81
C ALA A 271 38.34 -37.49 -8.79
N GLU A 272 37.59 -38.42 -9.41
CA GLU A 272 36.12 -38.44 -9.37
C GLU A 272 35.59 -38.60 -7.93
N TYR A 273 36.21 -39.48 -7.13
CA TYR A 273 35.85 -39.65 -5.72
C TYR A 273 36.12 -38.38 -4.91
N VAL A 274 37.32 -37.80 -5.03
CA VAL A 274 37.69 -36.56 -4.31
C VAL A 274 36.77 -35.40 -4.70
N LEU A 275 36.45 -35.26 -5.99
CA LEU A 275 35.51 -34.26 -6.48
C LEU A 275 34.11 -34.47 -5.88
N SER A 276 33.61 -35.71 -5.90
CA SER A 276 32.28 -36.04 -5.35
C SER A 276 32.20 -35.81 -3.84
N GLN A 277 33.27 -36.13 -3.11
CA GLN A 277 33.39 -35.85 -1.67
C GLN A 277 33.39 -34.35 -1.38
N ALA A 278 34.13 -33.55 -2.17
CA ALA A 278 34.16 -32.11 -2.03
C ALA A 278 32.78 -31.48 -2.26
N ILE A 279 32.06 -31.91 -3.30
CA ILE A 279 30.68 -31.45 -3.58
C ILE A 279 29.73 -31.83 -2.44
N TYR A 280 29.80 -33.05 -1.93
CA TYR A 280 28.99 -33.49 -0.79
C TYR A 280 29.24 -32.64 0.47
N SER A 281 30.51 -32.37 0.78
CA SER A 281 30.90 -31.56 1.95
C SER A 281 30.42 -30.11 1.83
N ASP A 282 30.57 -29.50 0.64
CA ASP A 282 30.09 -28.14 0.37
C ASP A 282 28.57 -28.03 0.49
N LEU A 283 27.83 -28.96 -0.13
CA LEU A 283 26.37 -28.99 -0.05
C LEU A 283 25.86 -29.25 1.38
N SER A 284 26.53 -30.13 2.13
CA SER A 284 26.15 -30.41 3.52
C SER A 284 26.37 -29.19 4.42
N THR A 285 27.50 -28.50 4.26
CA THR A 285 27.81 -27.27 4.99
C THR A 285 26.77 -26.18 4.67
N LYS A 286 26.43 -26.00 3.39
CA LYS A 286 25.38 -25.07 2.96
C LYS A 286 24.04 -25.43 3.57
N MET A 287 23.63 -26.70 3.54
CA MET A 287 22.37 -27.15 4.13
C MET A 287 22.27 -26.81 5.62
N GLU A 288 23.32 -27.08 6.39
CA GLU A 288 23.33 -26.75 7.83
C GLU A 288 23.27 -25.23 8.08
N GLN A 289 23.96 -24.42 7.27
CA GLN A 289 23.83 -22.96 7.33
C GLN A 289 22.39 -22.48 7.05
N PHE A 290 21.67 -23.11 6.12
CA PHE A 290 20.27 -22.77 5.84
C PHE A 290 19.30 -23.27 6.91
N LYS A 291 19.56 -24.43 7.54
CA LYS A 291 18.77 -24.89 8.69
C LYS A 291 18.93 -24.00 9.92
N ILE A 292 20.14 -23.49 10.16
CA ILE A 292 20.38 -22.50 11.22
C ILE A 292 19.57 -21.25 10.92
N ARG A 293 19.65 -20.73 9.68
CA ARG A 293 18.86 -19.58 9.23
C ARG A 293 17.36 -19.81 9.34
N GLU A 294 16.83 -20.99 9.00
CA GLU A 294 15.41 -21.31 9.16
C GLU A 294 14.95 -21.19 10.63
N LYS A 295 15.83 -21.51 11.59
CA LYS A 295 15.54 -21.38 13.02
C LYS A 295 15.73 -19.95 13.54
N GLU A 296 16.59 -19.17 12.90
CA GLU A 296 16.90 -17.77 13.27
C GLU A 296 15.98 -16.76 12.59
N GLU A 297 15.48 -17.03 11.38
CA GLU A 297 14.59 -16.18 10.59
C GLU A 297 13.16 -16.19 11.17
N LYS A 298 12.99 -15.55 12.32
CA LYS A 298 11.72 -14.95 12.70
C LYS A 298 11.82 -13.49 12.28
N PRO A 299 11.03 -12.97 11.33
CA PRO A 299 11.02 -11.55 11.09
C PRO A 299 10.45 -10.87 12.33
N VAL A 300 11.33 -10.34 13.15
CA VAL A 300 10.94 -9.52 14.28
C VAL A 300 10.70 -8.13 13.71
N PHE A 301 9.43 -7.77 13.54
CA PHE A 301 9.09 -6.36 13.41
C PHE A 301 9.27 -5.73 14.79
N LYS A 302 10.09 -4.68 14.88
CA LYS A 302 10.17 -3.90 16.11
C LYS A 302 9.09 -2.82 16.04
N VAL A 303 8.05 -2.99 16.85
CA VAL A 303 7.00 -1.99 17.02
C VAL A 303 7.63 -0.77 17.71
N LEU A 304 7.77 0.34 16.97
CA LEU A 304 8.31 1.59 17.51
C LEU A 304 7.22 2.36 18.25
N GLU A 305 6.08 2.53 17.60
CA GLU A 305 4.89 3.13 18.19
C GLU A 305 3.76 2.12 18.14
N PRO A 306 3.32 1.58 19.30
CA PRO A 306 2.18 0.68 19.33
C PRO A 306 0.92 1.42 18.92
N VAL A 307 -0.04 0.67 18.39
CA VAL A 307 -1.37 1.19 18.06
C VAL A 307 -1.98 1.87 19.29
N ARG A 308 -2.42 3.12 19.13
CA ARG A 308 -3.12 3.88 20.16
C ARG A 308 -4.44 4.40 19.65
N VAL A 309 -5.44 4.42 20.52
CA VAL A 309 -6.74 5.04 20.24
C VAL A 309 -6.55 6.56 20.18
N PRO A 310 -6.88 7.22 19.06
CA PRO A 310 -6.72 8.66 18.92
C PRO A 310 -7.70 9.42 19.82
N LEU A 311 -7.18 10.36 20.61
CA LEU A 311 -7.99 11.25 21.45
C LEU A 311 -8.45 12.50 20.70
N ALA A 312 -7.72 12.90 19.66
CA ALA A 312 -8.01 14.09 18.86
C ALA A 312 -8.67 13.72 17.54
N LYS A 313 -9.67 14.52 17.12
CA LYS A 313 -10.29 14.41 15.79
C LYS A 313 -9.31 14.87 14.71
N SER A 314 -9.18 14.09 13.64
CA SER A 314 -8.32 14.40 12.49
C SER A 314 -9.05 15.26 11.47
N SER A 315 -10.32 14.94 11.19
CA SER A 315 -11.13 15.60 10.17
C SER A 315 -12.56 15.85 10.68
N PRO A 316 -13.26 16.90 10.20
CA PRO A 316 -12.76 17.99 9.36
C PRO A 316 -12.11 19.13 10.14
N LYS A 317 -11.09 19.77 9.52
CA LYS A 317 -10.50 21.04 9.99
C LYS A 317 -11.51 22.17 9.72
N ARG A 318 -12.41 22.39 10.68
CA ARG A 318 -13.56 23.31 10.55
C ARG A 318 -13.18 24.72 10.06
N LEU A 319 -12.05 25.25 10.54
CA LEU A 319 -11.53 26.55 10.11
C LEU A 319 -11.12 26.57 8.63
N PHE A 320 -10.52 25.48 8.14
CA PHE A 320 -10.12 25.36 6.74
C PHE A 320 -11.34 25.31 5.81
N ILE A 321 -12.41 24.61 6.21
CA ILE A 321 -13.68 24.60 5.46
C ILE A 321 -14.29 26.00 5.43
N GLY A 322 -14.27 26.73 6.55
CA GLY A 322 -14.72 28.12 6.61
C GLY A 322 -13.98 29.02 5.62
N ILE A 323 -12.66 28.85 5.49
CA ILE A 323 -11.84 29.61 4.51
C ILE A 323 -12.25 29.28 3.07
N ILE A 324 -12.45 27.99 2.74
CA ILE A 324 -12.88 27.59 1.38
C ILE A 324 -14.25 28.20 1.04
N PHE A 325 -15.21 28.13 1.96
CA PHE A 325 -16.54 28.72 1.77
C PHE A 325 -16.49 30.25 1.66
N SER A 326 -15.61 30.91 2.41
CA SER A 326 -15.37 32.35 2.32
C SER A 326 -14.88 32.75 0.92
N VAL A 327 -13.95 31.99 0.34
CA VAL A 327 -13.42 32.25 -1.01
C VAL A 327 -14.52 32.03 -2.05
N LEU A 328 -15.27 30.93 -1.95
CA LEU A 328 -16.41 30.66 -2.85
C LEU A 328 -17.48 31.75 -2.77
N GLY A 329 -17.79 32.26 -1.56
CA GLY A 329 -18.72 33.36 -1.37
C GLY A 329 -18.25 34.66 -2.03
N LEU A 330 -16.94 34.96 -1.97
CA LEU A 330 -16.36 36.10 -2.68
C LEU A 330 -16.49 35.96 -4.20
N PHE A 331 -16.22 34.79 -4.77
CA PHE A 331 -16.38 34.55 -6.21
C PHE A 331 -17.85 34.64 -6.65
N ALA A 332 -18.78 34.09 -5.87
CA ALA A 332 -20.22 34.14 -6.19
C ALA A 332 -20.77 35.58 -6.13
N THR A 333 -20.28 36.38 -5.19
CA THR A 333 -20.71 37.78 -5.04
C THR A 333 -20.09 38.68 -6.11
N LEU A 334 -18.81 38.45 -6.47
CA LEU A 334 -18.17 39.14 -7.60
C LEU A 334 -18.91 38.87 -8.92
N THR A 335 -19.23 37.61 -9.21
CA THR A 335 -19.99 37.25 -10.43
C THR A 335 -21.40 37.83 -10.40
N TYR A 336 -22.08 37.81 -9.26
CA TYR A 336 -23.40 38.45 -9.10
C TYR A 336 -23.37 39.95 -9.38
N ILE A 337 -22.40 40.69 -8.82
CA ILE A 337 -22.32 42.15 -8.99
C ILE A 337 -22.03 42.51 -10.45
N ILE A 338 -21.13 41.76 -11.12
CA ILE A 338 -20.81 41.99 -12.55
C ILE A 338 -22.05 41.75 -13.43
N PHE A 339 -22.72 40.61 -13.25
CA PHE A 339 -23.86 40.23 -14.08
C PHE A 339 -25.09 41.13 -13.87
N PHE A 340 -25.38 41.51 -12.62
CA PHE A 340 -26.54 42.34 -12.31
C PHE A 340 -26.34 43.81 -12.76
N LYS A 341 -25.10 44.32 -12.70
CA LYS A 341 -24.77 45.66 -13.20
C LYS A 341 -24.83 45.72 -14.73
N GLU A 342 -24.33 44.72 -15.44
CA GLU A 342 -24.36 44.68 -16.91
C GLU A 342 -25.81 44.62 -17.43
N LYS A 343 -26.68 43.91 -16.72
CA LYS A 343 -28.12 43.83 -17.05
C LYS A 343 -28.87 45.13 -16.78
N LEU A 344 -28.52 45.88 -15.72
CA LEU A 344 -29.10 47.20 -15.42
C LEU A 344 -28.64 48.29 -16.38
N HIS A 345 -27.39 48.25 -16.86
CA HIS A 345 -26.89 49.25 -17.80
C HIS A 345 -27.49 49.10 -19.20
N LYS A 346 -27.80 47.86 -19.63
CA LYS A 346 -28.52 47.55 -20.88
C LYS A 346 -30.03 47.83 -20.84
N GLN A 347 -30.63 48.07 -19.66
CA GLN A 347 -32.05 48.43 -19.54
C GLN A 347 -32.30 49.93 -19.39
N LEU A 348 -31.25 50.72 -19.20
CA LEU A 348 -31.30 52.19 -19.03
C LEU A 348 -30.71 52.96 -20.22
N VAL A 349 -30.29 52.25 -21.26
CA VAL A 349 -30.00 52.76 -22.62
C VAL A 349 -31.01 52.12 -23.55
#